data_AF-A0A822AKU0-F1
#
_entry.id   AF-A0A822AKU0-F1
#
_cell.length_a   1.000
_cell.length_b   1.000
_cell.length_c   1.000
_cell.angle_alpha   90.00
_cell.angle_beta   90.00
_cell.angle_gamma   90.00
#
_symmetry.space_group_name_H-M   'P 1'
#
loop_
_entity.id
_entity.type
_entity.pdbx_description
1 polymer ?
#
loop_
_entity_poly.entity_id
_entity_poly.type
_entity_poly.pdbx_seq_one_letter_code
_entity_poly.pdbx_strand_id
1 'polypeptide(L)'
;MQRIKRQENDDMVQVSNSNKKQKLENQITIINSNKYRLEDLANEILYEIFEYLDVYDIYKGFYNLNNRFQNLAINSNILTKINILTISKSNFEDYYHNILI
;
A
#
# COMPACT_ATOMS: atom_id res chain seq x y z
N MET A 1 30.93 -48.99 19.83
CA MET A 1 30.22 -47.87 20.49
C MET A 1 30.39 -46.48 19.83
N GLN A 2 31.43 -46.19 19.04
CA GLN A 2 31.60 -44.84 18.45
C GLN A 2 30.69 -44.53 17.24
N ARG A 3 30.15 -45.52 16.52
CA ARG A 3 29.29 -45.30 15.33
C ARG A 3 27.89 -44.79 15.68
N ILE A 4 27.30 -45.28 16.77
CA ILE A 4 25.94 -44.91 17.21
C ILE A 4 25.89 -43.42 17.62
N LYS A 5 26.90 -42.95 18.37
CA LYS A 5 27.02 -41.54 18.78
C LYS A 5 27.22 -40.55 17.61
N ARG A 6 27.78 -41.01 16.48
CA ARG A 6 27.94 -40.15 15.30
C ARG A 6 26.61 -39.94 14.59
N GLN A 7 25.82 -41.01 14.46
CA GLN A 7 24.52 -40.96 13.81
C GLN A 7 23.51 -40.12 14.60
N GLU A 8 23.49 -40.22 15.93
CA GLU A 8 22.66 -39.37 16.80
C GLU A 8 23.00 -37.87 16.65
N ASN A 9 24.27 -37.53 16.47
CA ASN A 9 24.69 -36.15 16.26
C ASN A 9 24.30 -35.63 14.87
N ASP A 10 24.44 -36.44 13.84
CA ASP A 10 24.06 -36.08 12.47
C ASP A 10 22.53 -35.86 12.37
N ASP A 11 21.74 -36.73 13.01
CA ASP A 11 20.28 -36.60 13.09
C ASP A 11 19.86 -35.32 13.86
N MET A 12 20.52 -35.01 14.97
CA MET A 12 20.26 -33.77 15.73
C MET A 12 20.58 -32.50 14.92
N VAL A 13 21.65 -32.53 14.12
CA VAL A 13 22.05 -31.42 13.23
C VAL A 13 21.06 -31.25 12.08
N GLN A 14 20.58 -32.35 11.50
CA GLN A 14 19.56 -32.31 10.44
C GLN A 14 18.22 -31.75 10.95
N VAL A 15 17.77 -32.17 12.13
CA VAL A 15 16.55 -31.63 12.78
C VAL A 15 16.70 -30.15 13.14
N SER A 16 17.89 -29.73 13.56
CA SER A 16 18.16 -28.31 13.84
C SER A 16 18.12 -27.46 12.58
N ASN A 17 18.58 -27.99 11.45
CA ASN A 17 18.58 -27.29 10.16
C ASN A 17 17.19 -27.24 9.51
N SER A 18 16.40 -28.30 9.63
CA SER A 18 15.00 -28.31 9.14
C SER A 18 14.15 -27.29 9.91
N ASN A 19 14.28 -27.23 11.24
CA ASN A 19 13.59 -26.24 12.07
C ASN A 19 13.99 -24.80 11.74
N LYS A 20 15.27 -24.55 11.46
CA LYS A 20 15.75 -23.23 11.00
C LYS A 20 15.16 -22.85 9.64
N LYS A 21 15.12 -23.79 8.69
CA LYS A 21 14.54 -23.58 7.36
C LYS A 21 13.05 -23.28 7.45
N GLN A 22 12.30 -24.06 8.24
CA GLN A 22 10.86 -23.85 8.46
C GLN A 22 10.58 -22.50 9.15
N LYS A 23 11.41 -22.09 10.12
CA LYS A 23 11.32 -20.78 10.75
C LYS A 23 11.58 -19.63 9.78
N LEU A 24 12.47 -19.82 8.80
CA LEU A 24 12.76 -18.84 7.76
C LEU A 24 11.62 -18.75 6.74
N GLU A 25 11.08 -19.89 6.30
CA GLU A 25 9.92 -19.97 5.40
C GLU A 25 8.68 -19.32 6.01
N ASN A 26 8.43 -19.55 7.30
CA ASN A 26 7.36 -18.88 8.03
C ASN A 26 7.57 -17.36 8.10
N GLN A 27 8.79 -16.88 8.33
CA GLN A 27 9.09 -15.44 8.32
C GLN A 27 8.88 -14.81 6.94
N ILE A 28 9.33 -15.47 5.87
CA ILE A 28 9.13 -15.01 4.49
C ILE A 28 7.63 -14.97 4.15
N THR A 29 6.87 -15.97 4.62
CA THR A 29 5.41 -16.01 4.44
C THR A 29 4.72 -14.86 5.16
N ILE A 30 5.13 -14.56 6.40
CA ILE A 30 4.63 -13.41 7.16
C ILE A 30 4.94 -12.09 6.44
N ILE A 31 6.17 -11.91 5.96
CA ILE A 31 6.57 -10.71 5.20
C ILE A 31 5.73 -10.55 3.92
N ASN A 32 5.51 -11.63 3.18
CA ASN A 32 4.69 -11.60 1.95
C ASN A 32 3.19 -11.42 2.22
N SER A 33 2.73 -11.74 3.44
CA SER A 33 1.35 -11.52 3.87
C SER A 33 1.06 -10.08 4.31
N ASN A 34 2.10 -9.29 4.64
CA ASN A 34 1.97 -7.87 4.95
C ASN A 34 1.82 -7.04 3.68
N LYS A 35 0.72 -7.26 2.96
CA LYS A 35 0.28 -6.36 1.90
C LYS A 35 -0.34 -5.13 2.57
N TYR A 36 0.43 -4.06 2.64
CA TYR A 36 -0.10 -2.75 3.02
C TYR A 36 -0.96 -2.24 1.87
N ARG A 37 -2.25 -2.03 2.12
CA ARG A 37 -3.15 -1.45 1.13
C ARG A 37 -3.24 0.04 1.41
N LEU A 38 -3.28 0.85 0.34
CA LEU A 38 -3.48 2.29 0.47
C LEU A 38 -4.82 2.60 1.17
N GLU A 39 -5.80 1.72 0.95
CA GLU A 39 -7.12 1.70 1.57
C GLU A 39 -7.09 1.53 3.09
N ASP A 40 -5.98 1.04 3.66
CA ASP A 40 -5.86 0.84 5.11
C ASP A 40 -5.30 2.08 5.82
N LEU A 41 -4.80 3.09 5.08
CA LEU A 41 -4.35 4.35 5.66
C LEU A 41 -5.50 5.11 6.30
N ALA A 42 -5.25 5.83 7.40
CA ALA A 42 -6.22 6.71 8.02
C ALA A 42 -6.54 7.93 7.12
N ASN A 43 -7.71 8.54 7.28
CA ASN A 43 -8.12 9.69 6.45
C ASN A 43 -7.15 10.87 6.61
N GLU A 44 -6.67 11.08 7.83
CA GLU A 44 -5.72 12.14 8.21
C GLU A 44 -4.43 12.04 7.38
N ILE A 45 -3.90 10.83 7.22
CA ILE A 45 -2.69 10.61 6.41
C ILE A 45 -2.96 10.85 4.93
N LEU A 46 -4.12 10.42 4.43
CA LEU A 46 -4.50 10.69 3.04
C LEU A 46 -4.66 12.18 2.77
N TYR A 47 -5.22 12.92 3.73
CA TYR A 47 -5.33 14.36 3.68
C TYR A 47 -3.98 15.06 3.67
N GLU A 48 -3.03 14.62 4.50
CA GLU A 48 -1.65 15.11 4.45
C GLU A 48 -1.01 14.87 3.07
N ILE A 49 -1.24 13.71 2.46
CA ILE A 49 -0.77 13.44 1.08
C ILE A 49 -1.41 14.41 0.08
N PHE A 50 -2.71 14.67 0.22
CA PHE A 50 -3.45 15.56 -0.68
C PHE A 50 -2.96 17.01 -0.62
N GLU A 51 -2.36 17.49 0.48
CA GLU A 51 -1.79 18.84 0.56
C GLU A 51 -0.59 19.08 -0.40
N TYR A 52 0.05 17.99 -0.83
CA TYR A 52 1.17 18.01 -1.78
C TYR A 52 0.72 17.91 -3.24
N LEU A 53 -0.54 17.57 -3.49
CA LEU A 53 -1.10 17.34 -4.83
C LEU A 53 -1.98 18.51 -5.27
N ASP A 54 -2.11 18.69 -6.58
CA ASP A 54 -3.14 19.58 -7.10
C ASP A 54 -4.51 18.86 -7.16
N VAL A 55 -5.59 19.64 -7.23
CA VAL A 55 -6.96 19.08 -7.22
C VAL A 55 -7.19 18.09 -8.37
N TYR A 56 -6.52 18.29 -9.50
CA TYR A 56 -6.67 17.43 -10.66
C TYR A 56 -5.91 16.11 -10.49
N ASP A 57 -4.72 16.15 -9.88
CA ASP A 57 -3.96 14.96 -9.50
C ASP A 57 -4.76 14.09 -8.51
N ILE A 58 -5.41 14.73 -7.54
CA ILE A 58 -6.27 14.03 -6.56
C ILE A 58 -7.44 13.38 -7.29
N TYR A 59 -8.14 14.13 -8.14
CA TYR A 59 -9.25 13.59 -8.94
C TYR A 59 -8.81 12.40 -9.79
N LYS A 60 -7.78 12.59 -10.62
CA LYS A 60 -7.32 11.57 -11.55
C LYS A 60 -6.77 10.33 -10.84
N GLY A 61 -6.06 10.51 -9.73
CA GLY A 61 -5.39 9.44 -9.01
C GLY A 61 -6.30 8.67 -8.06
N PHE A 62 -7.27 9.33 -7.43
CA PHE A 62 -7.97 8.78 -6.27
C PHE A 62 -9.49 8.66 -6.44
N TYR A 63 -10.12 9.48 -7.30
CA TYR A 63 -11.58 9.55 -7.39
C TYR A 63 -12.25 8.21 -7.73
N ASN A 64 -11.65 7.45 -8.67
CA ASN A 64 -12.20 6.19 -9.16
C ASN A 64 -11.66 4.94 -8.44
N LEU A 65 -10.93 5.09 -7.33
CA LEU A 65 -10.37 3.93 -6.61
C LEU A 65 -11.44 3.16 -5.83
N ASN A 66 -12.24 3.88 -5.03
CA ASN A 66 -13.41 3.36 -4.32
C ASN A 66 -14.23 4.52 -3.73
N ASN A 67 -15.42 4.19 -3.20
CA ASN A 67 -16.34 5.18 -2.62
C ASN A 67 -15.71 6.00 -1.47
N ARG A 68 -14.78 5.42 -0.70
CA ARG A 68 -14.09 6.16 0.37
C ARG A 68 -13.21 7.25 -0.24
N PHE A 69 -12.36 6.93 -1.21
CA PHE A 69 -11.52 7.92 -1.87
C PHE A 69 -12.32 8.94 -2.67
N GLN A 70 -13.41 8.52 -3.32
CA GLN A 70 -14.34 9.44 -3.96
C GLN A 70 -14.88 10.48 -2.97
N ASN A 71 -15.35 10.02 -1.80
CA ASN A 71 -15.83 10.89 -0.75
C ASN A 71 -14.74 11.81 -0.19
N LEU A 72 -13.51 11.31 -0.05
CA LEU A 72 -12.37 12.13 0.39
C LEU A 72 -12.02 13.20 -0.65
N ALA A 73 -12.08 12.88 -1.95
CA ALA A 73 -11.79 13.84 -3.01
C ALA A 73 -12.84 14.95 -3.11
N ILE A 74 -14.14 14.62 -2.96
CA ILE A 74 -15.24 15.60 -3.09
C ILE A 74 -15.46 16.40 -1.80
N ASN A 75 -15.48 15.73 -0.65
CA ASN A 75 -15.93 16.32 0.61
C ASN A 75 -14.79 16.82 1.49
N SER A 76 -13.54 16.81 1.01
CA SER A 76 -12.46 17.40 1.79
C SER A 76 -12.64 18.91 1.85
N ASN A 77 -12.67 19.46 3.07
CA ASN A 77 -12.52 20.89 3.31
C ASN A 77 -11.06 21.35 3.12
N ILE A 78 -10.23 20.54 2.48
CA ILE A 78 -8.83 20.84 2.26
C ILE A 78 -8.78 21.90 1.17
N LEU A 79 -8.02 22.96 1.44
CA LEU A 79 -7.63 23.94 0.43
C LEU A 79 -6.67 23.25 -0.55
N THR A 80 -7.23 22.43 -1.44
CA THR A 80 -6.47 21.78 -2.51
C THR A 80 -5.96 22.85 -3.46
N LYS A 81 -4.66 22.81 -3.74
CA LYS A 81 -4.04 23.76 -4.68
C LYS A 81 -4.62 23.49 -6.07
N ILE A 82 -5.02 24.54 -6.77
CA ILE A 82 -5.43 24.44 -8.16
C ILE A 82 -4.32 25.04 -9.00
N ASN A 83 -3.61 24.21 -9.75
CA ASN A 83 -2.66 24.68 -10.74
C ASN A 83 -3.27 24.54 -12.13
N ILE A 84 -3.94 25.59 -12.59
CA ILE A 84 -4.63 25.57 -13.90
C ILE A 84 -3.62 25.46 -15.05
N LEU A 85 -2.35 25.82 -14.83
CA LEU A 85 -1.30 25.78 -15.85
C LEU A 85 -0.86 24.35 -16.17
N THR A 86 -1.02 23.40 -15.24
CA THR A 86 -0.62 21.99 -15.42
C THR A 86 -1.73 21.15 -16.03
N ILE A 87 -2.97 21.65 -16.07
CA ILE A 87 -4.13 20.91 -16.55
C ILE A 87 -4.38 21.27 -18.03
N SER A 88 -4.38 20.26 -18.91
CA SER A 88 -4.79 20.48 -20.30
C SER A 88 -6.27 20.85 -20.37
N LYS A 89 -6.67 21.57 -21.43
CA LYS A 89 -8.07 21.96 -21.62
C LYS A 89 -9.04 20.77 -21.57
N SER A 90 -8.72 19.67 -22.24
CA SER A 90 -9.56 18.46 -22.24
C SER A 90 -9.71 17.88 -20.84
N ASN A 91 -8.61 17.80 -20.09
CA ASN A 91 -8.60 17.26 -18.74
C ASN A 91 -9.39 18.14 -17.76
N PHE A 92 -9.36 19.46 -17.97
CA PHE A 92 -10.17 20.40 -17.21
C PHE A 92 -11.67 20.23 -17.51
N GLU A 93 -12.05 20.10 -18.78
CA GLU A 93 -13.44 19.88 -19.19
C GLU A 93 -13.99 18.56 -18.61
N ASP A 94 -13.19 17.49 -18.64
CA ASP A 94 -13.54 16.21 -18.02
C ASP A 94 -13.74 16.35 -16.51
N TYR A 95 -12.81 17.01 -15.81
CA TYR A 95 -12.93 17.26 -14.37
C TYR A 95 -14.21 18.06 -14.05
N TYR A 96 -14.45 19.14 -14.79
CA TYR A 96 -15.59 20.02 -14.59
C TYR A 96 -16.92 19.27 -14.76
N HIS A 97 -17.06 18.44 -15.79
CA HIS A 97 -18.27 17.67 -16.05
C HIS A 97 -18.54 16.54 -15.06
N ASN A 98 -17.52 16.00 -14.41
CA ASN A 98 -17.68 14.85 -13.51
C ASN A 98 -17.79 15.24 -12.03
N ILE A 99 -17.39 16.46 -11.68
CA ILE A 99 -17.30 16.91 -10.28
C ILE A 99 -18.17 18.14 -10.00
N LEU A 100 -18.27 19.09 -10.94
CA LEU A 100 -18.83 20.43 -10.70
C LEU A 100 -20.18 20.69 -11.36
N ILE A 101 -20.64 19.83 -12.28
CA ILE A 101 -21.96 19.85 -12.92
C ILE A 101 -22.67 18.54 -12.63
#